data_AF-A0A1F9BCM8-F1
#
_entry.id   AF-A0A1F9BCM8-F1
#
_cell.length_a   1.000
_cell.length_b   1.000
_cell.length_c   1.000
_cell.angle_alpha   90.00
_cell.angle_beta   90.00
_cell.angle_gamma   90.00
#
_symmetry.space_group_name_H-M   'P 1'
#
loop_
_entity.id
_entity.type
_entity.pdbx_description
1 polymer ?
#
loop_
_entity_poly.entity_id
_entity_poly.type
_entity_poly.pdbx_seq_one_letter_code
_entity_poly.pdbx_strand_id
1 'polypeptide(L)' 'MAVKECAICGYKSETPFDEDKCPACGMTFWKCRECGYTLKAQNIPEQCPSCFRKCEFRNVTCYTPECGGPD' A
#
# COMPACT_ATOMS: atom_id res chain seq x y z
N MET A 1 -14.36 1.60 21.60
CA MET A 1 -12.96 1.57 21.13
C MET A 1 -12.95 0.82 19.80
N ALA A 2 -12.91 1.50 18.67
CA ALA A 2 -12.85 0.84 17.37
C ALA A 2 -11.38 0.48 17.08
N VAL A 3 -10.95 -0.71 17.54
CA VAL A 3 -9.62 -1.23 17.22
C VAL A 3 -9.56 -1.40 15.70
N LYS A 4 -8.73 -0.60 15.02
CA LYS A 4 -8.53 -0.76 13.58
C LYS A 4 -7.43 -1.81 13.39
N GLU A 5 -7.81 -2.94 12.79
CA GLU A 5 -6.88 -3.99 12.42
C GLU A 5 -6.32 -3.74 11.02
N CYS A 6 -5.00 -3.79 10.89
CA CYS A 6 -4.34 -3.78 9.60
C CYS A 6 -4.57 -5.12 8.89
N ALA A 7 -5.33 -5.12 7.81
CA ALA A 7 -5.60 -6.32 7.00
C ALA A 7 -4.34 -6.94 6.35
N ILE A 8 -3.19 -6.27 6.42
CA ILE A 8 -1.92 -6.75 5.83
C ILE A 8 -1.11 -7.61 6.81
N CYS A 9 -1.06 -7.23 8.09
CA CYS A 9 -0.22 -7.89 9.09
C CYS A 9 -0.97 -8.26 10.37
N GLY A 10 -2.25 -7.90 10.50
CA GLY A 10 -3.04 -8.11 11.71
C GLY A 10 -2.74 -7.14 12.85
N TYR A 11 -1.97 -6.07 12.61
CA TYR A 11 -1.65 -5.09 13.65
C TYR A 11 -2.91 -4.33 14.09
N LYS A 12 -3.24 -4.40 15.37
CA LYS A 12 -4.38 -3.73 16.00
C LYS A 12 -3.87 -2.55 16.80
N SER A 13 -4.33 -1.33 16.51
CA SER A 13 -4.05 -0.15 17.35
C SER A 13 -5.29 0.30 18.11
N GLU A 14 -5.07 0.77 19.34
CA GLU A 14 -6.11 1.35 20.20
C GLU A 14 -6.37 2.83 19.87
N THR A 15 -5.43 3.49 19.19
CA THR A 15 -5.54 4.86 18.68
C THR A 15 -5.84 4.87 17.18
N PRO A 16 -6.67 5.82 16.69
CA PRO A 16 -6.83 6.03 15.25
C PRO A 16 -5.46 6.37 14.65
N PHE A 17 -5.11 5.72 13.54
CA PHE A 17 -3.92 6.06 12.78
C PHE A 17 -4.13 7.46 12.17
N ASP A 18 -3.44 8.48 12.67
CA ASP A 18 -3.58 9.87 12.17
C ASP A 18 -3.05 10.03 10.73
N GLU A 19 -2.24 9.09 10.24
CA GLU A 19 -1.73 9.10 8.87
C GLU A 19 -1.57 7.65 8.40
N ASP A 20 -1.93 7.40 7.13
CA ASP A 20 -2.08 6.16 6.33
C ASP A 20 -0.91 5.15 6.33
N LYS A 21 -0.12 5.07 7.40
CA LYS A 21 0.96 4.12 7.61
C LYS A 21 0.67 3.29 8.85
N CYS A 22 0.48 1.99 8.64
CA CYS A 22 0.58 1.04 9.73
C CYS A 22 2.03 1.10 10.29
N PRO A 23 2.23 1.49 11.56
CA PRO A 23 3.56 1.66 12.15
C PRO A 23 4.31 0.32 12.27
N ALA A 24 3.59 -0.81 12.25
CA ALA A 24 4.17 -2.13 12.35
C ALA A 24 4.69 -2.69 11.02
N CYS A 25 3.95 -2.53 9.91
CA CYS A 25 4.37 -3.12 8.63
C CYS A 25 4.99 -2.12 7.64
N GLY A 26 4.67 -0.83 7.70
CA GLY A 26 5.21 0.21 6.80
C GLY A 26 5.03 -0.03 5.30
N MET A 27 4.36 -1.13 4.90
CA MET A 27 4.16 -1.51 3.51
C MET A 27 3.08 -0.64 2.87
N THR A 28 3.43 -0.05 1.73
CA THR A 28 2.55 0.81 0.96
C THR A 28 2.26 0.13 -0.38
N PHE A 29 1.01 0.22 -0.84
CA PHE A 29 0.67 -0.17 -2.20
C PHE A 29 0.92 1.00 -3.13
N TRP A 30 1.73 0.74 -4.15
CA TRP A 30 2.15 1.69 -5.15
C TRP A 30 1.56 1.26 -6.48
N LYS A 31 0.90 2.16 -7.20
CA LYS A 31 0.40 1.91 -8.55
C LYS A 31 1.19 2.74 -9.55
N CYS A 32 1.78 2.05 -10.52
CA CYS A 32 2.48 2.68 -11.63
C CYS A 32 1.48 3.53 -12.42
N ARG A 33 1.77 4.84 -12.59
CA ARG A 33 0.93 5.71 -13.43
C ARG A 33 0.98 5.34 -14.91
N GLU A 34 2.09 4.74 -15.35
CA GLU A 34 2.34 4.46 -16.76
C GLU A 34 1.64 3.19 -17.24
N CYS A 35 1.89 2.06 -16.57
CA CYS A 35 1.33 0.76 -16.97
C CYS A 35 0.17 0.29 -16.09
N GLY A 36 -0.11 0.97 -14.96
CA GLY A 36 -1.14 0.55 -14.02
C GLY A 36 -0.76 -0.60 -13.09
N TYR A 37 0.48 -1.10 -13.16
CA TYR A 37 0.96 -2.18 -12.29
C TYR A 37 1.00 -1.75 -10.81
N THR A 38 0.38 -2.56 -9.95
CA THR A 38 0.40 -2.35 -8.50
C THR A 38 1.51 -3.20 -7.87
N LEU A 39 2.44 -2.56 -7.15
CA LEU A 39 3.43 -3.25 -6.33
C LEU A 39 3.26 -2.89 -4.85
N LYS A 40 3.65 -3.82 -3.99
CA LYS A 40 3.65 -3.65 -2.53
C LYS A 40 5.08 -3.51 -2.06
N ALA A 41 5.48 -2.30 -1.64
CA ALA A 41 6.84 -2.03 -1.20
C ALA A 41 6.90 -0.87 -0.20
N GLN A 42 7.92 -0.86 0.66
CA GLN A 42 8.19 0.29 1.53
C GLN A 42 8.78 1.46 0.75
N ASN A 43 9.64 1.16 -0.23
CA ASN A 43 10.27 2.12 -1.13
C ASN A 43 9.96 1.78 -2.58
N ILE A 44 9.81 2.81 -3.40
CA ILE A 44 9.52 2.69 -4.82
C ILE A 44 10.83 2.37 -5.57
N PRO A 45 10.87 1.36 -6.45
CA PRO A 45 12.05 1.08 -7.27
C PRO A 45 12.27 2.17 -8.33
N GLU A 46 13.52 2.40 -8.74
CA GLU A 46 13.83 3.34 -9.83
C GLU A 46 13.16 2.95 -11.16
N GLN A 47 12.98 1.66 -11.41
CA GLN A 47 12.28 1.14 -12.58
C GLN A 47 11.11 0.26 -12.17
N CYS A 48 10.01 0.38 -12.90
CA CYS A 48 8.86 -0.48 -12.73
C CYS A 48 9.19 -1.92 -13.16
N PRO A 49 8.93 -2.95 -12.34
CA PRO A 49 9.23 -4.34 -12.70
C PRO A 49 8.30 -4.90 -13.78
N SER A 50 7.22 -4.19 -14.12
CA SER A 50 6.28 -4.61 -15.16
C SER A 50 6.62 -4.02 -16.53
N CYS A 51 6.90 -2.72 -16.61
CA CYS A 51 7.22 -2.05 -17.88
C CYS A 51 8.70 -1.69 -18.04
N PHE A 52 9.54 -1.94 -17.02
CA PHE A 52 10.99 -1.70 -17.00
C PHE A 52 11.41 -0.26 -17.35
N ARG A 53 10.54 0.70 -17.03
CA ARG A 53 10.77 2.14 -17.25
C ARG A 53 10.81 2.89 -15.93
N LYS A 54 11.46 4.06 -15.93
CA LYS A 54 11.39 5.01 -14.81
C LYS A 54 9.99 5.62 -14.79
N CYS A 55 9.15 5.13 -13.87
CA CYS A 55 7.76 5.52 -13.77
C CYS A 55 7.47 6.14 -12.41
N GLU A 56 6.51 7.06 -12.38
CA GLU A 56 5.99 7.60 -11.13
C GLU A 56 4.95 6.65 -10.54
N PHE A 57 5.06 6.40 -9.24
CA PHE A 57 4.14 5.53 -8.53
C PHE A 57 3.28 6.32 -7.56
N ARG A 58 1.96 6.12 -7.66
CA ARG A 58 0.99 6.72 -6.75
C ARG A 58 0.71 5.76 -5.60
N ASN A 59 0.69 6.26 -4.38
CA ASN A 59 0.20 5.51 -3.23
C ASN A 59 -1.30 5.22 -3.43
N VAL A 60 -1.64 3.94 -3.51
CA VAL A 60 -3.00 3.40 -3.61
C VAL A 60 -3.31 2.48 -2.44
N THR A 61 -2.67 2.70 -1.29
CA THR A 61 -2.98 1.99 -0.04
C THR A 61 -4.41 2.32 0.32
N CYS A 62 -5.31 1.46 -0.13
CA CYS A 62 -6.73 1.72 -0.16
C CYS A 62 -7.35 1.02 1.02
N TYR A 63 -7.88 1.82 1.94
CA TYR A 63 -8.54 1.35 3.16
C TYR A 63 -10.01 0.96 2.93
N THR A 64 -10.43 0.78 1.67
CA THR A 64 -11.74 0.22 1.34
C THR A 64 -11.60 -1.18 0.75
N PRO A 65 -12.47 -2.13 1.16
CA PRO A 65 -12.39 -3.55 0.83
C PRO A 65 -12.50 -3.89 -0.67
N GLU A 66 -12.74 -2.89 -1.52
CA GLU A 66 -12.92 -3.07 -2.98
C GLU A 66 -11.60 -3.03 -3.76
N CYS A 67 -10.47 -2.74 -3.12
CA CYS A 67 -9.22 -2.44 -3.82
C CYS A 67 -8.33 -3.66 -4.09
N GLY A 68 -8.95 -4.80 -4.44
CA GLY A 68 -8.32 -5.89 -5.20
C GLY A 68 -6.96 -6.36 -4.68
N GLY A 69 -6.92 -6.88 -3.45
CA GLY A 69 -5.87 -7.83 -3.09
C GLY A 69 -5.93 -9.06 -4.02
N PRO A 70 -4.81 -9.75 -4.28
CA PRO A 70 -4.86 -10.97 -5.07
C PRO A 70 -5.74 -12.00 -4.35
N ASP A 71 -6.63 -12.62 -5.12
CA ASP A 71 -7.57 -13.69 -4.72
C ASP A 71 -6.91 -14.76 -3.84
#